data_AF-A0A8K0G8M2-F1
#
_entry.id   AF-A0A8K0G8M2-F1
#
_cell.length_a   1.000
_cell.length_b   1.000
_cell.length_c   1.000
_cell.angle_alpha   90.00
_cell.angle_beta   90.00
_cell.angle_gamma   90.00
#
_symmetry.space_group_name_H-M   'P 1'
#
loop_
_entity.id
_entity.type
_entity.pdbx_description
1 polymer ?
#
loop_
_entity_poly.entity_id
_entity_poly.type
_entity_poly.pdbx_seq_one_letter_code
_entity_poly.pdbx_strand_id
1 'polypeptide(L)'
;MRTYKRKSRRSSISSQQLNAAAKEFNIKQITLTRFIKKLKSESGTLSMGYAASRQVFSSEQEDSLKNYLSQMESIVYGYSPKDVRRLAYECAVKFRIKIPVTWTINKMVEKEWLMMFLKRNLI
;
A
#
# COMPACT_ATOMS: atom_id res chain seq x y z
N MET A 1 3.45 -16.14 -57.38
CA MET A 1 3.36 -14.84 -56.67
C MET A 1 3.32 -15.08 -55.16
N ARG A 2 4.26 -14.48 -54.42
CA ARG A 2 4.34 -14.54 -52.94
C ARG A 2 3.39 -13.49 -52.35
N THR A 3 2.46 -13.86 -51.49
CA THR A 3 1.66 -12.89 -50.71
C THR A 3 1.90 -13.10 -49.22
N TYR A 4 2.30 -12.00 -48.57
CA TYR A 4 2.94 -11.95 -47.28
C TYR A 4 1.93 -12.03 -46.12
N LYS A 5 2.19 -12.94 -45.17
CA LYS A 5 1.57 -12.95 -43.84
C LYS A 5 1.90 -11.65 -43.10
N ARG A 6 0.92 -10.76 -42.92
CA ARG A 6 1.02 -9.67 -41.94
C ARG A 6 0.86 -10.24 -40.53
N LYS A 7 1.97 -10.59 -39.88
CA LYS A 7 2.00 -10.81 -38.42
C LYS A 7 1.70 -9.47 -37.74
N SER A 8 0.52 -9.38 -37.15
CA SER A 8 0.10 -8.27 -36.29
C SER A 8 1.12 -8.08 -35.15
N ARG A 9 1.79 -6.93 -35.14
CA ARG A 9 2.65 -6.46 -34.04
C ARG A 9 1.76 -5.94 -32.91
N ARG A 10 1.12 -6.85 -32.17
CA ARG A 10 0.84 -6.66 -30.74
C ARG A 10 1.63 -7.76 -30.05
N SER A 11 2.68 -7.40 -29.33
CA SER A 11 3.54 -8.36 -28.63
C SER A 11 2.77 -9.03 -27.48
N SER A 12 1.93 -10.01 -27.84
CA SER A 12 1.31 -10.93 -26.90
C SER A 12 2.35 -12.00 -26.59
N ILE A 13 2.84 -12.01 -25.34
CA ILE A 13 3.82 -12.99 -24.86
C ILE A 13 3.28 -14.40 -25.16
N SER A 14 4.06 -15.22 -25.87
CA SER A 14 3.66 -16.59 -26.22
C SER A 14 3.58 -17.48 -24.98
N SER A 15 2.69 -18.48 -24.98
CA SER A 15 2.58 -19.48 -23.90
C SER A 15 3.91 -20.20 -23.63
N GLN A 16 4.72 -20.42 -24.67
CA GLN A 16 6.05 -21.02 -24.57
C GLN A 16 7.03 -20.11 -23.82
N GLN A 17 6.98 -18.80 -24.07
CA GLN A 17 7.82 -17.82 -23.38
C GLN A 17 7.41 -17.68 -21.91
N LEU A 18 6.10 -17.74 -21.62
CA LEU A 18 5.60 -17.78 -20.25
C LEU A 18 6.06 -19.04 -19.50
N ASN A 19 6.07 -20.21 -20.16
CA ASN A 19 6.52 -21.45 -19.55
C ASN A 19 8.02 -21.47 -19.28
N ALA A 20 8.82 -20.93 -20.20
CA ALA A 20 10.27 -20.79 -20.01
C ALA A 20 10.58 -19.90 -18.81
N ALA A 21 9.99 -18.71 -18.73
CA ALA A 21 10.14 -17.81 -17.59
C ALA A 21 9.61 -18.43 -16.29
N ALA A 22 8.44 -19.07 -16.32
CA ALA A 22 7.88 -19.77 -15.17
C ALA A 22 8.82 -20.85 -14.61
N LYS A 23 9.50 -21.60 -15.50
CA LYS A 23 10.48 -22.63 -15.11
C LYS A 23 11.76 -22.01 -14.55
N GLU A 24 12.25 -20.94 -15.15
CA GLU A 24 13.44 -20.20 -14.68
C GLU A 24 13.25 -19.64 -13.26
N PHE A 25 12.10 -19.02 -13.00
CA PHE A 25 11.77 -18.47 -11.68
C PHE A 25 11.16 -19.50 -10.72
N ASN A 26 11.02 -20.76 -11.13
CA ASN A 26 10.37 -21.84 -10.37
C ASN A 26 8.97 -21.47 -9.81
N ILE A 27 8.17 -20.81 -10.63
CA ILE A 27 6.81 -20.35 -10.31
C ILE A 27 5.82 -20.97 -11.31
N LYS A 28 4.60 -21.30 -10.87
CA LYS A 28 3.56 -21.82 -11.80
C LYS A 28 3.19 -20.77 -12.87
N GLN A 29 3.00 -21.21 -14.11
CA GLN A 29 2.62 -20.36 -15.26
C GLN A 29 1.37 -19.50 -14.98
N ILE A 30 0.38 -20.04 -14.26
CA ILE A 30 -0.86 -19.35 -13.87
C ILE A 30 -0.54 -18.11 -13.01
N THR A 31 0.38 -18.27 -12.06
CA THR A 31 0.84 -17.20 -11.19
C THR A 31 1.50 -16.08 -12.01
N LEU A 32 2.42 -16.43 -12.92
CA LEU A 32 3.08 -15.47 -13.80
C LEU A 32 2.08 -14.72 -14.71
N THR A 33 1.08 -15.44 -15.23
CA THR A 33 0.03 -14.87 -16.07
C THR A 33 -0.83 -13.85 -15.31
N ARG A 34 -1.18 -14.16 -14.05
CA ARG A 34 -1.87 -13.23 -13.13
C ARG A 34 -1.06 -11.94 -12.95
N PHE A 35 0.25 -12.05 -12.72
CA PHE A 35 1.16 -10.90 -12.55
C PHE A 35 1.18 -10.00 -13.78
N ILE A 36 1.35 -10.59 -14.97
CA ILE A 36 1.40 -9.84 -16.23
C ILE A 36 0.06 -9.14 -16.50
N LYS A 37 -1.07 -9.79 -16.18
CA LYS A 37 -2.39 -9.17 -16.30
C LYS A 37 -2.53 -7.97 -15.37
N LYS A 38 -2.09 -8.09 -14.11
CA LYS A 38 -2.10 -7.01 -13.12
C LYS A 38 -1.23 -5.82 -13.56
N LEU A 39 -0.03 -6.10 -14.09
CA LEU A 39 0.88 -5.08 -14.61
C LEU A 39 0.34 -4.35 -15.84
N LYS A 40 -0.51 -5.00 -16.64
CA LYS A 40 -1.18 -4.37 -17.78
C LYS A 40 -2.39 -3.52 -17.38
N SER A 41 -3.04 -3.83 -16.26
CA SER A 41 -4.20 -3.07 -15.77
C SER A 41 -3.82 -1.88 -14.90
N GLU A 42 -2.73 -1.99 -14.13
CA GLU A 42 -2.21 -0.92 -13.27
C GLU A 42 -1.01 -0.28 -13.97
N SER A 43 -1.11 0.99 -14.37
CA SER A 43 -0.06 1.73 -15.10
C SER A 43 1.11 2.17 -14.19
N GLY A 44 1.50 1.34 -13.22
CA GLY A 44 2.44 1.69 -12.16
C GLY A 44 3.11 0.49 -11.49
N THR A 45 3.88 0.77 -10.45
CA THR A 45 4.61 -0.22 -9.66
C THR A 45 3.66 -1.28 -9.12
N LEU A 46 3.96 -2.56 -9.39
CA LEU A 46 3.21 -3.69 -8.85
C LEU A 46 3.30 -3.68 -7.31
N SER A 47 2.25 -3.18 -6.64
CA SER A 47 2.10 -3.39 -5.20
C SER A 47 1.73 -4.85 -4.99
N MET A 48 2.74 -5.65 -4.62
CA MET A 48 2.65 -7.08 -4.38
C MET A 48 2.78 -7.34 -2.90
N GLY A 49 1.63 -7.53 -2.26
CA GLY A 49 1.49 -7.82 -0.84
C GLY A 49 0.01 -7.89 -0.48
N TYR A 50 -0.30 -8.33 0.74
CA TYR A 50 -1.59 -8.03 1.33
C TYR A 50 -1.72 -6.51 1.35
N ALA A 51 -2.86 -5.96 0.88
CA ALA A 51 -3.16 -4.55 1.11
C ALA A 51 -2.90 -4.27 2.59
N ALA A 52 -2.30 -3.12 2.91
CA ALA A 52 -2.15 -2.69 4.29
C ALA A 52 -3.56 -2.47 4.86
N SER A 53 -4.22 -3.54 5.28
CA SER A 53 -5.66 -3.62 5.53
C SER A 53 -6.11 -2.75 6.70
N ARG A 54 -5.15 -2.09 7.34
CA ARG A 54 -5.30 -1.21 8.50
C ARG A 54 -4.67 0.16 8.27
N GLN A 55 -4.20 0.48 7.07
CA GLN A 55 -3.69 1.80 6.75
C GLN A 55 -4.87 2.73 6.47
N VAL A 56 -5.17 3.59 7.44
CA VAL A 56 -6.31 4.52 7.41
C VAL A 56 -5.91 5.84 6.74
N PHE A 57 -4.66 6.25 6.91
CA PHE A 57 -4.08 7.44 6.30
C PHE A 57 -3.30 7.07 5.05
N SER A 58 -3.32 7.94 4.04
CA SER A 58 -2.39 7.84 2.90
C SER A 58 -0.94 8.00 3.37
N SER A 59 0.03 7.57 2.55
CA SER A 59 1.45 7.70 2.88
C SER A 59 1.83 9.15 3.21
N GLU A 60 1.37 10.10 2.39
CA GLU A 60 1.64 11.53 2.59
C GLU A 60 1.06 12.08 3.91
N GLN A 61 -0.12 11.57 4.32
CA GLN A 61 -0.73 11.92 5.59
C GLN A 61 0.00 11.30 6.78
N GLU A 62 0.47 10.05 6.65
CA GLU A 62 1.29 9.40 7.69
C GLU A 62 2.63 10.14 7.86
N ASP A 63 3.27 10.56 6.76
CA ASP A 63 4.50 11.36 6.79
C ASP A 63 4.28 12.72 7.46
N SER A 64 3.17 13.40 7.13
CA SER A 64 2.81 14.67 7.76
C SER A 64 2.60 14.51 9.27
N LEU A 65 1.90 13.45 9.68
CA LEU A 65 1.64 13.13 11.09
C LEU A 65 2.94 12.78 11.83
N LYS A 66 3.82 11.99 11.20
CA LYS A 66 5.15 11.64 11.72
C LYS A 66 6.01 12.89 11.96
N ASN A 67 6.06 13.78 10.97
CA ASN A 67 6.84 15.02 11.07
C ASN A 67 6.32 15.90 12.19
N TYR A 68 5.00 16.01 12.33
CA TYR A 68 4.38 16.76 13.42
C TYR A 68 4.73 16.17 14.80
N LEU A 69 4.64 14.85 14.95
CA LEU A 69 5.04 14.16 16.20
C LEU A 69 6.51 14.39 16.52
N SER A 70 7.39 14.31 15.52
CA SER A 70 8.85 14.50 15.70
C SER A 70 9.17 15.94 16.13
N GLN A 71 8.52 16.94 15.53
CA GLN A 71 8.67 18.34 15.93
C GLN A 71 8.23 18.54 17.38
N MET A 72 7.11 17.94 17.77
CA MET A 72 6.61 18.08 19.13
C MET A 72 7.45 17.37 20.17
N GLU A 73 7.98 16.16 19.88
CA GLU A 73 8.92 15.47 20.77
C GLU A 73 10.18 16.32 21.04
N SER A 74 10.64 17.09 20.04
CA SER A 74 11.78 17.99 20.22
C SER A 74 11.47 19.25 21.05
N ILE A 75 10.20 19.64 21.17
CA ILE A 75 9.78 20.89 21.84
C ILE A 75 9.19 20.62 23.23
N VAL A 76 8.46 19.52 23.42
CA VAL A 76 7.65 19.25 24.61
C VAL A 76 7.74 17.76 24.95
N TYR A 77 8.07 17.46 26.21
CA TYR A 77 8.06 16.14 26.87
C TYR A 77 7.27 15.04 26.11
N GLY A 78 7.95 13.93 25.81
CA GLY A 78 7.48 12.83 24.96
C GLY A 78 6.02 12.45 25.18
N TYR A 79 5.27 12.36 24.08
CA TYR A 79 3.85 12.04 24.12
C TYR A 79 3.58 10.67 24.74
N SER A 80 2.57 10.62 25.62
CA SER A 80 1.98 9.34 25.98
C SER A 80 1.37 8.71 24.73
N PRO A 81 1.43 7.38 24.57
CA PRO A 81 0.71 6.68 23.50
C PRO A 81 -0.79 6.99 23.45
N LYS A 82 -1.40 7.51 24.53
CA LYS A 82 -2.79 8.00 24.53
C LYS A 82 -2.97 9.28 23.71
N ASP A 83 -2.03 10.21 23.80
CA ASP A 83 -2.16 11.52 23.17
C ASP A 83 -1.92 11.42 21.67
N VAL A 84 -0.95 10.60 21.24
CA VAL A 84 -0.77 10.27 19.81
C VAL A 84 -2.04 9.66 19.21
N ARG A 85 -2.76 8.82 19.97
CA ARG A 85 -4.02 8.21 19.53
C ARG A 85 -5.18 9.21 19.46
N ARG A 86 -5.22 10.23 20.32
CA ARG A 86 -6.21 11.33 20.21
C ARG A 86 -5.91 12.20 19.00
N LEU A 87 -4.64 12.61 18.85
CA LEU A 87 -4.20 13.44 17.73
C LEU A 87 -4.52 12.78 16.39
N ALA A 88 -4.19 11.49 16.24
CA ALA A 88 -4.50 10.76 15.02
C ALA A 88 -6.02 10.71 14.74
N TYR A 89 -6.86 10.60 15.77
CA TYR A 89 -8.32 10.65 15.57
C TYR A 89 -8.77 12.04 15.09
N GLU A 90 -8.28 13.11 15.72
CA GLU A 90 -8.58 14.50 15.34
C GLU A 90 -8.15 14.80 13.90
N CYS A 91 -6.95 14.34 13.51
CA CYS A 91 -6.49 14.43 12.13
C CYS A 91 -7.44 13.69 11.18
N ALA A 92 -7.85 12.46 11.50
CA ALA A 92 -8.75 11.69 10.65
C ALA A 92 -10.11 12.37 10.46
N VAL A 93 -10.66 12.96 11.52
CA VAL A 93 -11.91 13.76 11.48
C VAL A 93 -11.72 15.02 10.62
N LYS A 94 -10.61 15.75 10.82
CA LYS A 94 -10.30 16.97 10.06
C LYS A 94 -10.13 16.70 8.57
N PHE A 95 -9.48 15.60 8.22
CA PHE A 95 -9.32 15.15 6.83
C PHE A 95 -10.55 14.43 6.27
N ARG A 96 -11.64 14.29 7.05
CA ARG A 96 -12.88 13.60 6.67
C ARG A 96 -12.64 12.17 6.16
N ILE A 97 -11.69 11.48 6.77
CA ILE A 97 -11.35 10.09 6.43
C ILE A 97 -12.43 9.17 6.99
N LYS A 98 -12.80 8.14 6.24
CA LYS A 98 -13.70 7.10 6.73
C LYS A 98 -12.98 6.28 7.81
N ILE A 99 -13.35 6.52 9.06
CA ILE A 99 -12.78 5.84 10.23
C ILE A 99 -13.70 4.74 10.76
N PRO A 100 -13.15 3.72 11.45
CA PRO A 100 -13.95 2.73 12.17
C PRO A 100 -14.83 3.37 13.24
N VAL A 101 -16.01 2.78 13.50
CA VAL A 101 -16.96 3.25 14.52
C VAL A 101 -16.33 3.27 15.92
N THR A 102 -15.44 2.31 16.19
CA THR A 102 -14.67 2.22 17.45
C THR A 102 -13.84 3.47 17.72
N TRP A 103 -13.33 4.14 16.69
CA TRP A 103 -12.56 5.36 16.84
C TRP A 103 -13.44 6.53 17.24
N THR A 104 -14.64 6.62 16.67
CA THR A 104 -15.62 7.66 16.97
C THR A 104 -16.16 7.53 18.39
N ILE A 105 -16.47 6.30 18.84
CA ILE A 105 -16.96 6.04 20.20
C ILE A 105 -15.92 6.46 21.25
N ASN A 106 -14.67 6.05 21.04
CA ASN A 106 -13.59 6.29 22.00
C ASN A 106 -12.93 7.66 21.84
N LYS A 107 -13.25 8.40 20.77
CA LYS A 107 -12.56 9.62 20.32
C LYS A 107 -11.04 9.46 20.25
N MET A 108 -10.60 8.25 19.89
CA MET A 108 -9.21 7.82 19.89
C MET A 108 -9.02 6.69 18.90
N VAL A 109 -7.84 6.64 18.32
CA VAL A 109 -7.42 5.53 17.48
C VAL A 109 -7.16 4.26 18.30
N GLU A 110 -7.42 3.09 17.70
CA GLU A 110 -7.09 1.79 18.30
C GLU A 110 -5.58 1.63 18.59
N LYS A 111 -5.26 0.89 19.66
CA LYS A 111 -3.87 0.59 20.03
C LYS A 111 -3.13 -0.18 18.93
N GLU A 112 -3.82 -1.13 18.31
CA GLU A 112 -3.31 -1.93 17.20
C GLU A 112 -2.87 -1.05 16.02
N TRP A 113 -3.69 -0.05 15.69
CA TRP A 113 -3.36 0.88 14.62
C TRP A 113 -2.11 1.69 14.94
N LEU A 114 -1.99 2.20 16.18
CA LEU A 114 -0.80 2.93 16.61
C LEU A 114 0.45 2.07 16.45
N MET A 115 0.44 0.83 16.95
CA MET A 115 1.59 -0.08 16.83
C MET A 115 2.02 -0.26 15.36
N MET A 116 1.05 -0.45 14.47
CA MET A 116 1.31 -0.61 13.04
C MET A 116 1.80 0.69 12.39
N PHE A 117 1.29 1.85 12.79
CA PHE A 117 1.76 3.16 12.34
C PHE A 117 3.22 3.40 12.75
N LEU A 118 3.57 3.13 14.02
CA LEU A 118 4.94 3.28 14.51
C LEU A 118 5.89 2.35 13.77
N LYS A 119 5.50 1.09 13.52
CA LYS A 119 6.31 0.13 12.75
C LYS A 119 6.56 0.56 11.30
N ARG A 120 5.65 1.31 10.69
CA ARG A 120 5.82 1.81 9.31
C ARG A 120 6.67 3.08 9.25
N ASN A 121 6.59 3.93 10.27
CA ASN A 121 7.03 5.31 10.18
C ASN A 121 8.18 5.66 11.13
N LEU A 122 8.36 4.98 12.26
CA LEU A 122 9.32 5.35 13.31
C LEU A 122 10.35 4.27 13.66
N ILE A 123 10.19 3.04 13.18
CA ILE A 123 11.11 1.92 13.42
C ILE A 123 11.81 1.55 12.11
#